data_AF-A0A2D4LL68-F1
#
_entry.id   AF-A0A2D4LL68-F1
#
_cell.length_a   1.000
_cell.length_b   1.000
_cell.length_c   1.000
_cell.angle_alpha   90.00
_cell.angle_beta   90.00
_cell.angle_gamma   90.00
#
_symmetry.space_group_name_H-M   'P 1'
#
loop_
_entity.id
_entity.type
_entity.pdbx_description
1 polymer ?
#
loop_
_entity_poly.entity_id
_entity_poly.type
_entity_poly.pdbx_seq_one_letter_code
_entity_poly.pdbx_strand_id
1 'polypeptide(L)'
;PKIDSKYDRSLLWTLDSGAALHVTYRKELFDEIHEAEPELRELYAFTNHSAKVEGKGTVFVAELNTFIPNVYYVPSATSNLLSQSQLSRVSKFQVHHFSEMSYVIKDNNVIAETLLIGGVYYLKPKSENISIIPK
;
A
#
# COMPACT_ATOMS: atom_id res chain seq x y z
N PRO A 1 -17.88 9.03 -16.63
CA PRO A 1 -16.58 9.75 -16.66
C PRO A 1 -15.42 8.75 -16.67
N LYS A 2 -14.78 8.56 -17.83
CA LYS A 2 -13.52 7.81 -17.90
C LYS A 2 -12.48 8.62 -17.14
N ILE A 3 -12.09 8.14 -15.96
CA ILE A 3 -10.94 8.69 -15.26
C ILE A 3 -9.73 8.10 -15.98
N ASP A 4 -9.19 8.83 -16.96
CA ASP A 4 -7.87 8.59 -17.54
C ASP A 4 -6.82 8.89 -16.46
N SER A 5 -6.71 7.97 -15.50
CA SER A 5 -5.56 7.92 -14.63
C SER A 5 -4.39 7.50 -15.51
N LYS A 6 -3.44 8.41 -15.75
CA LYS A 6 -2.13 8.11 -16.35
C LYS A 6 -1.36 7.00 -15.63
N TYR A 7 -1.85 6.56 -14.47
CA TYR A 7 -1.27 5.53 -13.63
C TYR A 7 -2.06 4.23 -13.72
N ASP A 8 -1.35 3.12 -13.88
CA ASP A 8 -1.89 1.79 -13.63
C ASP A 8 -2.16 1.62 -12.13
N ARG A 9 -3.45 1.58 -11.77
CA ARG A 9 -3.89 1.50 -10.36
C ARG A 9 -3.45 0.22 -9.67
N SER A 10 -3.22 -0.87 -10.41
CA SER A 10 -2.78 -2.13 -9.81
C SER A 10 -1.38 -2.00 -9.19
N LEU A 11 -0.55 -1.13 -9.76
CA LEU A 11 0.83 -0.89 -9.32
C LEU A 11 0.93 0.12 -8.17
N LEU A 12 -0.14 0.87 -7.87
CA LEU A 12 -0.12 1.89 -6.82
C LEU A 12 -0.35 1.29 -5.43
N TRP A 13 0.10 2.01 -4.41
CA TRP A 13 -0.22 1.74 -3.01
C TRP A 13 -1.47 2.50 -2.57
N THR A 14 -2.47 1.78 -2.10
CA THR A 14 -3.68 2.35 -1.52
C THR A 14 -3.48 2.64 -0.04
N LEU A 15 -3.91 3.80 0.45
CA LEU A 15 -4.02 4.09 1.88
C LEU A 15 -5.42 3.75 2.37
N ASP A 16 -5.59 2.56 2.92
CA ASP A 16 -6.89 2.05 3.32
C ASP A 16 -7.08 2.13 4.84
N SER A 17 -8.05 2.93 5.28
CA SER A 17 -8.44 3.04 6.69
C SER A 17 -9.24 1.83 7.19
N GLY A 18 -9.87 1.07 6.27
CA GLY A 18 -10.60 -0.17 6.57
C GLY A 18 -9.70 -1.41 6.60
N ALA A 19 -8.49 -1.34 6.07
CA ALA A 19 -7.54 -2.45 6.10
C ALA A 19 -6.92 -2.61 7.50
N ALA A 20 -6.92 -3.83 8.01
CA ALA A 20 -6.22 -4.19 9.26
C ALA A 20 -4.72 -4.44 9.05
N LEU A 21 -4.34 -4.86 7.84
CA LEU A 21 -2.98 -5.33 7.52
C LEU A 21 -2.45 -4.65 6.24
N HIS A 22 -1.12 -4.51 6.15
CA HIS A 22 -0.43 -4.24 4.90
C HIS A 22 -0.44 -5.50 4.02
N VAL A 23 -0.80 -5.35 2.76
CA VAL A 23 -0.91 -6.46 1.80
C VAL A 23 -0.33 -6.04 0.45
N THR A 24 0.40 -6.95 -0.20
CA THR A 24 0.80 -6.78 -1.60
C THR A 24 0.86 -8.13 -2.30
N TYR A 25 0.62 -8.13 -3.60
CA TYR A 25 0.86 -9.27 -4.49
C TYR A 25 2.24 -9.19 -5.18
N ARG A 26 3.01 -8.13 -4.94
CA ARG A 26 4.29 -7.87 -5.61
C ARG A 26 5.45 -8.41 -4.81
N LYS A 27 5.81 -9.67 -5.08
CA LYS A 27 6.89 -10.37 -4.38
C LYS A 27 8.24 -9.67 -4.55
N GLU A 28 8.46 -9.02 -5.68
CA GLU A 28 9.69 -8.31 -6.02
C GLU A 28 9.95 -7.03 -5.20
N LEU A 29 8.97 -6.57 -4.41
CA LEU A 29 9.13 -5.40 -3.53
C LEU A 29 9.69 -5.74 -2.15
N PHE A 30 9.76 -7.03 -1.79
CA PHE A 30 10.27 -7.47 -0.50
C PHE A 30 11.79 -7.44 -0.47
N ASP A 31 12.35 -6.83 0.58
CA ASP A 31 13.78 -6.93 0.89
C ASP A 31 14.08 -8.31 1.50
N GLU A 32 13.23 -8.72 2.43
CA GLU A 32 13.15 -10.06 2.99
C GLU A 32 11.70 -10.55 3.08
N ILE A 33 11.51 -11.87 2.96
CA ILE A 33 10.22 -12.53 3.14
C ILE A 33 10.39 -13.83 3.90
N HIS A 34 9.53 -14.04 4.88
CA HIS A 34 9.47 -15.22 5.74
C HIS A 34 8.09 -15.88 5.62
N GLU A 35 7.98 -17.09 6.14
CA GLU A 35 6.70 -17.77 6.25
C GLU A 35 5.74 -16.96 7.14
N ALA A 36 4.47 -16.86 6.73
CA ALA A 36 3.46 -16.17 7.52
C ALA A 36 3.10 -16.96 8.79
N GLU A 37 2.66 -16.24 9.83
CA GLU A 37 2.19 -16.87 11.06
C GLU A 37 1.01 -17.82 10.79
N PRO A 38 0.91 -18.97 11.47
CA PRO A 38 -0.16 -19.94 11.21
C PRO A 38 -1.57 -19.34 11.25
N GLU A 39 -1.82 -18.39 12.14
CA GLU A 39 -3.11 -17.71 12.31
C GLU A 39 -3.46 -16.75 11.18
N LEU A 40 -2.46 -16.37 10.36
CA LEU A 40 -2.59 -15.40 9.27
C LEU A 40 -2.21 -16.01 7.92
N ARG A 41 -2.24 -17.34 7.79
CA ARG A 41 -2.09 -18.03 6.49
C ARG A 41 -3.28 -17.79 5.55
N GLU A 42 -4.40 -17.33 6.08
CA GLU A 42 -5.57 -16.91 5.32
C GLU A 42 -6.05 -15.53 5.82
N LEU A 43 -6.15 -14.57 4.90
CA LEU A 43 -6.76 -13.28 5.18
C LEU A 43 -8.20 -13.26 4.72
N TYR A 44 -9.09 -12.81 5.60
CA TYR A 44 -10.49 -12.62 5.27
C TYR A 44 -10.69 -11.22 4.72
N ALA A 45 -11.16 -11.14 3.46
CA ALA A 45 -11.62 -9.90 2.87
C ALA A 45 -13.08 -9.62 3.27
N PHE A 46 -13.54 -8.40 3.01
CA PHE A 46 -14.92 -7.96 3.23
C PHE A 46 -15.98 -8.90 2.62
N THR A 47 -15.65 -9.64 1.55
CA THR A 47 -16.56 -10.55 0.86
C THR A 47 -16.57 -11.98 1.40
N ASN A 48 -15.97 -12.24 2.58
CA ASN A 48 -15.82 -13.58 3.20
C ASN A 48 -15.09 -14.63 2.34
N HIS A 49 -14.44 -14.21 1.24
CA HIS A 49 -13.49 -15.05 0.54
C HIS A 49 -12.15 -14.96 1.27
N SER A 50 -11.57 -16.11 1.62
CA SER A 50 -10.21 -16.13 2.16
C SER A 50 -9.19 -16.02 1.03
N ALA A 51 -8.16 -15.22 1.27
CA ALA A 51 -7.01 -15.12 0.40
C ALA A 51 -5.81 -15.80 1.08
N LYS A 52 -5.17 -16.73 0.36
CA LYS A 52 -3.99 -17.43 0.86
C LYS A 52 -2.83 -16.45 0.99
N VAL A 53 -2.21 -16.45 2.15
CA VAL A 53 -0.97 -15.75 2.43
C VAL A 53 0.20 -16.69 2.19
N GLU A 54 1.18 -16.24 1.44
CA GLU A 54 2.38 -17.03 1.12
C GLU A 54 3.65 -16.52 1.78
N GLY A 55 3.57 -15.38 2.48
CA GLY A 55 4.66 -14.91 3.32
C GLY A 55 4.38 -13.57 3.97
N LYS A 56 5.33 -13.14 4.79
CA LYS A 56 5.33 -11.86 5.49
C LYS A 56 6.75 -11.31 5.53
N GLY A 57 6.91 -10.01 5.35
CA GLY A 57 8.23 -9.40 5.35
C GLY A 57 8.21 -7.89 5.36
N THR A 58 9.33 -7.29 4.94
CA THR A 58 9.49 -5.84 4.83
C THR A 58 9.59 -5.44 3.37
N VAL A 59 8.89 -4.36 3.02
CA VAL A 59 8.82 -3.83 1.66
C VAL A 59 9.28 -2.38 1.64
N PHE A 60 10.12 -2.03 0.65
CA PHE A 60 10.42 -0.63 0.37
C PHE A 60 9.28 0.03 -0.40
N VAL A 61 8.66 1.05 0.18
CA VAL A 61 7.62 1.87 -0.47
C VAL A 61 8.26 3.17 -0.95
N ALA A 62 8.50 3.24 -2.26
CA ALA A 62 9.23 4.34 -2.90
C ALA A 62 8.55 5.70 -2.70
N GLU A 63 7.21 5.74 -2.72
CA GLU A 63 6.43 6.96 -2.51
C GLU A 63 6.61 7.53 -1.10
N LEU A 64 6.81 6.67 -0.11
CA LEU A 64 7.12 7.08 1.27
C LEU A 64 8.63 7.18 1.53
N ASN A 65 9.46 6.69 0.61
CA ASN A 65 10.91 6.55 0.77
C ASN A 65 11.29 5.83 2.07
N THR A 66 10.65 4.70 2.35
CA THR A 66 10.81 4.00 3.62
C THR A 66 10.50 2.51 3.52
N PHE A 67 11.06 1.73 4.44
CA PHE A 67 10.74 0.32 4.60
C PHE A 67 9.52 0.17 5.51
N ILE A 68 8.52 -0.58 5.04
CA ILE A 68 7.32 -0.91 5.78
C ILE A 68 7.42 -2.38 6.20
N PRO A 69 7.53 -2.67 7.50
CA PRO A 69 7.59 -4.05 7.99
C PRO A 69 6.19 -4.66 8.07
N ASN A 70 6.13 -5.97 8.31
CA ASN A 70 4.89 -6.72 8.52
C ASN A 70 3.91 -6.65 7.34
N VAL A 71 4.43 -6.62 6.11
CA VAL A 71 3.64 -6.68 4.89
C VAL A 71 3.38 -8.13 4.52
N TYR A 72 2.12 -8.46 4.28
CA TYR A 72 1.69 -9.80 3.88
C TYR A 72 1.73 -9.96 2.36
N TYR A 73 2.38 -11.01 1.90
CA TYR A 73 2.41 -11.39 0.49
C TYR A 73 1.20 -12.28 0.18
N VAL A 74 0.32 -11.77 -0.69
CA VAL A 74 -0.92 -12.42 -1.10
C VAL A 74 -0.99 -12.42 -2.63
N PRO A 75 -0.59 -13.52 -3.30
CA PRO A 75 -0.50 -13.55 -4.76
C PRO A 75 -1.84 -13.30 -5.48
N SER A 76 -2.96 -13.65 -4.84
CA SER A 76 -4.31 -13.45 -5.39
C SER A 76 -4.87 -12.04 -5.17
N ALA A 77 -4.16 -11.18 -4.43
CA ALA A 77 -4.59 -9.79 -4.25
C ALA A 77 -4.46 -9.01 -5.58
N THR A 78 -5.35 -8.05 -5.78
CA THR A 78 -5.42 -7.23 -7.00
C THR A 78 -4.91 -5.82 -6.80
N SER A 79 -4.42 -5.49 -5.61
CA SER A 79 -3.96 -4.14 -5.24
C SER A 79 -2.95 -4.21 -4.09
N ASN A 80 -2.09 -3.21 -4.01
CA ASN A 80 -1.19 -3.02 -2.87
C ASN A 80 -1.91 -2.14 -1.84
N LEU A 81 -1.99 -2.61 -0.60
CA LEU A 81 -2.73 -1.96 0.48
C LEU A 81 -1.79 -1.62 1.63
N LEU A 82 -1.82 -0.37 2.06
CA LEU A 82 -1.26 0.06 3.32
C LEU A 82 -2.39 0.35 4.31
N SER A 83 -2.49 -0.46 5.36
CA SER A 83 -3.32 -0.14 6.51
C SER A 83 -2.89 1.18 7.15
N GLN A 84 -3.77 2.18 7.16
CA GLN A 84 -3.49 3.45 7.85
C GLN A 84 -3.31 3.24 9.36
N SER A 85 -4.02 2.27 9.95
CA SER A 85 -3.92 1.95 11.37
C SER A 85 -2.54 1.38 11.75
N GLN A 86 -1.94 0.56 10.89
CA GLN A 86 -0.57 0.06 11.12
C GLN A 86 0.47 1.13 10.86
N LEU A 87 0.33 1.91 9.77
CA LEU A 87 1.23 3.03 9.47
C LEU A 87 1.34 4.02 10.64
N SER A 88 0.19 4.36 11.25
CA SER A 88 0.15 5.29 12.38
C SER A 88 0.75 4.73 13.67
N ARG A 89 0.51 3.45 13.98
CA ARG A 89 1.02 2.82 15.20
C ARG A 89 2.52 2.50 15.13
N VAL A 90 2.99 2.00 14.00
CA VAL A 90 4.34 1.42 13.88
C VAL A 90 5.37 2.47 13.46
N SER A 91 4.95 3.44 12.65
CA SER A 91 5.92 4.29 11.93
C SER A 91 5.63 5.78 12.04
N LYS A 92 4.73 6.18 12.95
CA LYS A 92 4.32 7.56 13.22
C LYS A 92 3.84 8.32 11.98
N PHE A 93 3.38 7.61 10.95
CA PHE A 93 2.76 8.25 9.81
C PHE A 93 1.36 8.74 10.20
N GLN A 94 0.99 9.90 9.72
CA GLN A 94 -0.36 10.43 9.84
C GLN A 94 -0.89 10.70 8.44
N VAL A 95 -2.11 10.28 8.17
CA VAL A 95 -2.80 10.64 6.94
C VAL A 95 -3.74 11.79 7.26
N HIS A 96 -3.50 12.95 6.66
CA HIS A 96 -4.34 14.13 6.83
C HIS A 96 -5.18 14.32 5.58
N HIS A 97 -6.50 14.22 5.73
CA HIS A 97 -7.47 14.36 4.65
C HIS A 97 -7.94 15.80 4.50
N PHE A 98 -7.93 16.30 3.27
CA PHE A 98 -8.46 17.58 2.84
C PHE A 98 -9.56 17.34 1.79
N SER A 99 -10.28 18.39 1.38
CA SER A 99 -11.43 18.25 0.46
C SER A 99 -11.07 17.57 -0.86
N GLU A 100 -9.88 17.86 -1.42
CA GLU A 100 -9.47 17.39 -2.75
C GLU A 100 -8.20 16.53 -2.74
N MET A 101 -7.55 16.36 -1.59
CA MET A 101 -6.28 15.63 -1.50
C MET A 101 -6.02 15.11 -0.09
N SER A 102 -5.00 14.26 0.06
CA SER A 102 -4.47 13.92 1.37
C SER A 102 -2.95 13.95 1.36
N TYR A 103 -2.38 14.22 2.53
CA TYR A 103 -0.95 14.15 2.75
C TYR A 103 -0.62 13.02 3.72
N VAL A 104 0.50 12.36 3.48
CA VAL A 104 1.16 11.51 4.48
C VAL A 104 2.22 12.36 5.16
N ILE A 105 2.12 12.44 6.49
CA ILE A 105 3.01 13.21 7.35
C ILE A 105 3.81 12.25 8.22
N LYS A 106 5.11 12.46 8.34
CA LYS A 106 5.98 11.78 9.30
C LYS A 106 6.88 12.82 9.96
N ASP A 107 7.01 12.76 11.29
CA ASP A 107 7.85 13.68 12.07
C ASP A 107 7.60 15.15 11.71
N ASN A 108 6.32 15.53 11.59
CA ASN A 108 5.81 16.86 11.19
C ASN A 108 6.19 17.33 9.77
N ASN A 109 6.73 16.45 8.92
CA ASN A 109 7.03 16.75 7.53
C ASN A 109 6.06 16.02 6.60
N VAL A 110 5.58 16.71 5.56
CA VAL A 110 4.88 16.07 4.45
C VAL A 110 5.89 15.23 3.67
N ILE A 111 5.65 13.93 3.57
CA ILE A 111 6.57 13.01 2.88
C ILE A 111 5.98 12.46 1.58
N ALA A 112 4.65 12.50 1.43
CA ALA A 112 3.95 12.06 0.24
C ALA A 112 2.59 12.75 0.10
N GLU A 113 2.19 12.91 -1.17
CA GLU A 113 0.85 13.31 -1.58
C GLU A 113 0.05 12.07 -2.01
N THR A 114 -1.28 12.15 -1.94
CA THR A 114 -2.16 11.13 -2.50
C THR A 114 -2.88 11.60 -3.76
N LEU A 115 -3.33 10.63 -4.55
CA LEU A 115 -4.28 10.79 -5.64
C LEU A 115 -5.63 10.23 -5.19
N LEU A 116 -6.71 11.01 -5.35
CA LEU A 116 -8.06 10.51 -5.14
C LEU A 116 -8.64 10.00 -6.47
N ILE A 117 -8.80 8.68 -6.60
CA ILE A 117 -9.30 8.05 -7.82
C ILE A 117 -10.48 7.14 -7.45
N GLY A 118 -11.68 7.51 -7.90
CA GLY A 118 -12.89 6.71 -7.65
C GLY A 118 -13.24 6.54 -6.17
N GLY A 119 -12.91 7.52 -5.32
CA GLY A 119 -13.14 7.47 -3.88
C GLY A 119 -12.03 6.80 -3.07
N VAL A 120 -10.94 6.35 -3.71
CA VAL A 120 -9.82 5.66 -3.07
C VAL A 120 -8.57 6.54 -3.13
N TYR A 121 -7.86 6.64 -2.00
CA TYR A 121 -6.59 7.36 -1.90
C TYR A 121 -5.41 6.45 -2.25
N TYR A 122 -4.65 6.84 -3.27
CA TYR A 122 -3.42 6.17 -3.69
C TYR A 122 -2.22 7.05 -3.38
N LEU A 123 -1.09 6.48 -2.97
CA LEU A 123 0.16 7.22 -2.92
C LEU A 123 0.55 7.69 -4.33
N LYS A 124 0.85 8.97 -4.47
CA LYS A 124 1.25 9.56 -5.74
C LYS A 124 2.70 9.15 -6.06
N PRO A 125 2.99 8.53 -7.20
CA PRO A 125 4.35 8.23 -7.61
C PRO A 125 5.20 9.50 -7.68
N LYS A 126 6.42 9.45 -7.11
CA LYS A 126 7.39 10.55 -7.25
C LYS A 126 7.87 10.63 -8.70
N SER A 127 8.01 11.85 -9.22
CA SER A 127 8.40 12.12 -10.62
C SER A 127 9.72 11.46 -11.04
N GLU A 128 10.58 11.14 -10.07
CA GLU A 128 11.90 10.52 -10.26
C GLU A 128 11.84 8.99 -10.41
N ASN A 129 10.70 8.36 -10.09
CA ASN A 129 10.46 6.92 -10.18
C ASN A 129 9.54 6.54 -11.35
N ILE A 130 9.34 7.43 -12.33
CA ILE A 130 8.74 7.06 -13.61
C ILE A 130 9.79 6.29 -14.42
N SER A 131 10.14 5.09 -13.96
CA SER A 131 10.75 4.09 -14.83
C SER A 131 9.69 3.69 -15.83
N ILE A 132 9.86 4.23 -17.02
CA ILE A 132 9.21 3.86 -18.27
C ILE A 132 9.21 2.33 -18.33
N ILE A 133 8.04 1.70 -18.22
CA ILE A 133 7.89 0.29 -18.58
C ILE A 133 8.31 0.19 -20.06
N PRO A 134 9.20 -0.75 -20.46
CA PRO A 134 9.56 -0.90 -21.86
C PRO A 134 8.34 -1.33 -22.69
N LYS A 135 8.33 -0.89 -23.95
CA LYS A 135 7.34 -1.21 -24.99
C LYS A 135 6.96 -2.68 -25.06
#